data_AF-A0A117IAQ3-F1
#
_entry.id   AF-A0A117IAQ3-F1
#
_cell.length_a   1.000
_cell.length_b   1.000
_cell.length_c   1.000
_cell.angle_alpha   90.00
_cell.angle_beta   90.00
_cell.angle_gamma   90.00
#
_symmetry.space_group_name_H-M   'P 1'
#
loop_
_entity.id
_entity.type
_entity.pdbx_description
1 polymer ?
#
loop_
_entity_poly.entity_id
_entity_poly.type
_entity_poly.pdbx_seq_one_letter_code
_entity_poly.pdbx_strand_id
1 'polypeptide(L)' 'MSQMTLAELATAAAQFAGLDTEQVFSDLAAGRFVSGYDIMAAISQVSGTHPHLADKLAVFKKQVSGFHTFWT' A
#
# COMPACT_ATOMS: atom_id res chain seq x y z
N MET A 1 -7.55 12.18 16.03
CA MET A 1 -7.08 11.78 14.69
C MET A 1 -8.05 10.74 14.18
N SER A 2 -8.81 11.01 13.13
CA SER A 2 -9.71 10.02 12.55
C SER A 2 -8.87 8.87 12.00
N GLN A 3 -9.21 7.65 12.39
CA GLN A 3 -8.58 6.45 11.87
C GLN A 3 -8.94 6.36 10.38
N MET A 4 -7.93 6.27 9.51
CA MET A 4 -8.14 6.09 8.08
C MET A 4 -8.93 4.79 7.86
N THR A 5 -9.82 4.77 6.88
CA THR A 5 -10.71 3.65 6.55
C THR A 5 -10.10 2.79 5.44
N LEU A 6 -10.55 1.53 5.32
CA LEU A 6 -10.06 0.62 4.27
C LEU A 6 -10.30 1.20 2.86
N ALA A 7 -11.39 1.94 2.67
CA ALA A 7 -11.70 2.61 1.41
C ALA A 7 -10.72 3.75 1.08
N GLU A 8 -10.33 4.55 2.08
CA GLU A 8 -9.30 5.58 1.91
C GLU A 8 -7.93 4.96 1.61
N LEU A 9 -7.62 3.81 2.22
CA LEU A 9 -6.38 3.08 1.96
C LEU A 9 -6.36 2.49 0.54
N ALA A 10 -7.46 1.89 0.08
CA ALA A 10 -7.61 1.41 -1.29
C ALA A 10 -7.45 2.55 -2.31
N THR A 11 -8.01 3.72 -2.00
CA THR A 11 -7.85 4.93 -2.82
C THR A 11 -6.40 5.40 -2.85
N ALA A 12 -5.68 5.34 -1.72
CA ALA A 12 -4.26 5.66 -1.67
C ALA A 12 -3.41 4.65 -2.46
N ALA A 13 -3.75 3.35 -2.38
CA ALA A 13 -3.07 2.29 -3.12
C ALA A 13 -3.22 2.46 -4.65
N ALA A 14 -4.35 3.01 -5.12
CA ALA A 14 -4.59 3.26 -6.53
C ALA A 14 -3.52 4.17 -7.19
N GLN A 15 -2.86 5.03 -6.42
CA GLN A 15 -1.75 5.87 -6.91
C GLN A 15 -0.51 5.06 -7.31
N PHE A 16 -0.40 3.82 -6.83
CA PHE A 16 0.73 2.92 -7.08
C PHE A 16 0.34 1.70 -7.92
N ALA A 17 -0.91 1.63 -8.39
CA ALA A 17 -1.43 0.50 -9.15
C ALA A 17 -0.60 0.27 -10.43
N GLY A 18 -0.13 -0.96 -10.61
CA GLY A 18 0.69 -1.37 -11.76
C GLY A 18 2.17 -1.00 -11.67
N LEU A 19 2.64 -0.41 -10.56
CA LEU A 19 4.07 -0.13 -10.35
C LEU A 19 4.82 -1.33 -9.76
N ASP A 20 4.12 -2.19 -9.02
CA ASP A 20 4.67 -3.41 -8.45
C ASP A 20 4.43 -4.60 -9.40
N THR A 21 5.36 -5.57 -9.40
CA THR A 21 5.30 -6.71 -10.35
C THR A 21 4.18 -7.70 -10.05
N GLU A 22 3.77 -7.78 -8.79
CA GLU A 22 2.77 -8.75 -8.32
C GLU A 22 1.34 -8.16 -8.30
N GLN A 23 1.18 -6.90 -8.72
CA GLN A 23 -0.09 -6.17 -8.77
C GLN A 23 -0.79 -6.02 -7.40
N VAL A 24 -0.05 -6.10 -6.30
CA VAL A 24 -0.52 -5.95 -4.92
C VAL A 24 -1.23 -4.61 -4.72
N PHE A 25 -0.71 -3.51 -5.28
CA PHE A 25 -1.38 -2.21 -5.16
C PHE A 25 -2.68 -2.15 -5.96
N SER A 26 -2.75 -2.83 -7.11
CA SER A 26 -3.96 -2.93 -7.91
C SER A 26 -5.03 -3.78 -7.22
N ASP A 27 -4.64 -4.90 -6.62
CA ASP A 27 -5.54 -5.75 -5.86
C ASP A 27 -6.07 -5.02 -4.61
N LEU A 28 -5.19 -4.30 -3.90
CA LEU A 28 -5.60 -3.47 -2.76
C LEU A 28 -6.54 -2.34 -3.18
N ALA A 29 -6.27 -1.67 -4.31
CA ALA A 29 -7.14 -0.62 -4.86
C ALA A 29 -8.51 -1.17 -5.30
N ALA A 30 -8.56 -2.42 -5.76
CA ALA A 30 -9.80 -3.12 -6.06
C ALA A 30 -10.55 -3.63 -4.81
N GLY A 31 -10.01 -3.38 -3.61
CA GLY A 31 -10.59 -3.85 -2.34
C GLY A 31 -10.44 -5.35 -2.11
N ARG A 32 -9.56 -6.02 -2.86
CA ARG A 32 -9.22 -7.43 -2.62
C ARG A 32 -8.34 -7.53 -1.39
N PHE A 33 -8.43 -8.68 -0.72
CA PHE A 33 -7.56 -8.96 0.40
C PHE A 33 -6.12 -9.16 -0.08
N VAL A 34 -5.19 -8.44 0.54
CA VAL A 34 -3.74 -8.59 0.40
C VAL A 34 -3.14 -8.59 1.79
N SER A 35 -2.10 -9.38 2.03
CA SER A 35 -1.48 -9.42 3.35
C SER A 35 -0.64 -8.17 3.60
N GLY A 36 -0.47 -7.78 4.87
CA GLY A 36 0.43 -6.68 5.22
C GLY A 36 1.87 -6.92 4.78
N TYR A 37 2.30 -8.18 4.74
CA TYR A 37 3.63 -8.58 4.26
C TYR A 37 3.80 -8.32 2.76
N ASP A 38 2.83 -8.68 1.93
CA ASP A 38 2.87 -8.45 0.48
C ASP A 38 2.87 -6.95 0.19
N ILE A 39 2.07 -6.17 0.92
CA ILE A 39 2.06 -4.72 0.81
C ILE A 39 3.43 -4.11 1.13
N MET A 40 4.10 -4.58 2.19
CA MET A 40 5.45 -4.10 2.54
C MET A 40 6.50 -4.48 1.50
N ALA A 41 6.42 -5.68 0.94
CA ALA A 41 7.30 -6.13 -0.13
C ALA A 41 7.12 -5.24 -1.39
N ALA A 42 5.87 -5.01 -1.80
CA ALA A 42 5.54 -4.13 -2.92
C ALA A 42 6.02 -2.68 -2.69
N ILE A 43 5.85 -2.14 -1.47
CA ILE A 43 6.38 -0.81 -1.10
C ILE A 43 7.90 -0.77 -1.26
N SER A 44 8.61 -1.78 -0.75
CA SER A 44 10.07 -1.84 -0.84
C SER A 44 10.54 -1.90 -2.29
N GLN A 45 9.88 -2.71 -3.11
CA GLN A 45 10.18 -2.85 -4.53
C GLN A 45 9.95 -1.56 -5.32
N VAL A 46 8.77 -0.94 -5.16
CA VAL A 46 8.44 0.29 -5.89
C VAL A 46 9.32 1.44 -5.41
N SER A 47 9.66 1.52 -4.12
CA SER A 47 10.57 2.55 -3.62
C SER A 47 11.98 2.43 -4.22
N GLY A 48 12.46 1.21 -4.49
CA GLY A 48 13.77 0.98 -5.12
C GLY A 48 13.80 1.31 -6.61
N THR A 49 12.69 1.10 -7.31
CA THR A 49 12.55 1.33 -8.76
C THR A 49 12.07 2.74 -9.11
N HIS A 50 11.34 3.38 -8.20
CA HIS A 50 10.76 4.71 -8.37
C HIS A 50 11.14 5.63 -7.18
N PRO A 51 12.39 6.12 -7.11
CA PRO A 51 12.86 6.92 -5.97
C PRO A 51 12.06 8.21 -5.73
N HIS A 52 11.50 8.80 -6.79
CA HIS A 52 10.65 9.99 -6.71
C HIS A 52 9.31 9.76 -5.99
N LEU A 53 8.93 8.49 -5.76
CA LEU A 53 7.73 8.11 -5.00
C LEU A 53 8.04 7.70 -3.55
N ALA A 54 9.30 7.68 -3.14
CA ALA A 54 9.72 7.19 -1.83
C ALA A 54 8.98 7.87 -0.66
N ASP A 55 8.81 9.19 -0.71
CA ASP A 55 8.09 9.94 0.33
C ASP A 55 6.60 9.54 0.41
N LYS A 56 5.94 9.39 -0.74
CA LYS A 56 4.54 8.95 -0.80
C LYS A 56 4.38 7.52 -0.30
N LEU A 57 5.30 6.63 -0.68
CA LEU A 57 5.35 5.25 -0.23
C LEU A 57 5.64 5.14 1.27
N ALA A 58 6.47 6.02 1.84
CA ALA A 58 6.73 6.07 3.27
C ALA A 58 5.48 6.50 4.08
N VAL A 59 4.72 7.47 3.58
CA VAL A 59 3.42 7.84 4.16
C VAL A 59 2.44 6.68 4.08
N PHE A 60 2.33 6.06 2.91
CA PHE A 60 1.45 4.92 2.70
C PHE A 60 1.81 3.73 3.61
N LYS A 61 3.10 3.42 3.73
CA LYS A 61 3.64 2.42 4.67
C LYS A 61 3.15 2.66 6.09
N LYS A 62 3.26 3.90 6.58
CA LYS A 62 2.82 4.27 7.93
C LYS A 62 1.31 4.05 8.12
N GLN A 63 0.51 4.32 7.09
CA GLN A 63 -0.94 4.09 7.12
C GLN A 63 -1.24 2.59 7.20
N VAL A 64 -0.65 1.76 6.34
CA VAL A 64 -0.84 0.30 6.33
C VAL A 64 -0.41 -0.34 7.66
N SER A 65 0.73 0.08 8.23
CA SER A 65 1.19 -0.40 9.54
C SER A 65 0.22 -0.06 10.69
N GLY A 66 -0.61 0.97 10.54
CA GLY A 66 -1.63 1.35 11.53
C GLY A 66 -2.94 0.53 11.43
N PHE A 67 -3.11 -0.28 10.38
CA PHE A 67 -4.30 -1.11 10.18
C PHE A 67 -4.08 -2.54 10.68
N HIS A 68 -4.64 -2.86 11.85
CA HIS A 68 -4.52 -4.20 12.44
C HIS A 68 -4.99 -5.33 11.52
N THR A 69 -5.99 -5.09 10.67
CA THR A 69 -6.57 -6.08 9.73
C THR A 69 -5.53 -6.74 8.81
N PHE A 70 -4.42 -6.06 8.50
CA PHE A 70 -3.37 -6.62 7.63
C PHE A 70 -2.33 -7.46 8.37
N TRP A 71 -2.37 -7.48 9.70
CA TRP A 71 -1.38 -8.11 10.59
C TRP A 71 -1.99 -9.19 11.49
N THR A 72 -3.27 -9.50 11.30
CA THR A 72 -4.01 -10.52 12.05
C THR A 72 -4.12 -11.78 11.18
#